data_AF-A0A7C3I9R7-F1
#
_entry.id   AF-A0A7C3I9R7-F1
#
_cell.length_a   1.000
_cell.length_b   1.000
_cell.length_c   1.000
_cell.angle_alpha   90.00
_cell.angle_beta   90.00
_cell.angle_gamma   90.00
#
_symmetry.space_group_name_H-M   'P 1'
#
loop_
_entity.id
_entity.type
_entity.pdbx_description
1 polymer ?
#
loop_
_entity_poly.entity_id
_entity_poly.type
_entity_poly.pdbx_seq_one_letter_code
_entity_poly.pdbx_strand_id
1 'polypeptide(L)' 'LGSASGAVEAIFTALALQHGTLPPTINYENPDPECQLNVVGVTPQELPIKTAMSINQGIGGQCTALIFKKL' A
#
# COMPACT_ATOMS: atom_id res chain seq x y z
N LEU A 1 -3.02 13.33 -6.85
CA LEU A 1 -2.21 12.32 -7.56
C LEU A 1 -2.65 12.28 -9.02
N GLY A 2 -1.73 12.13 -9.97
CA GLY A 2 -2.05 12.05 -11.40
C GLY A 2 -2.27 10.61 -11.89
N SER A 3 -2.50 10.45 -13.19
CA SER A 3 -2.86 9.18 -13.84
C SER A 3 -1.84 8.04 -13.67
N ALA A 4 -0.58 8.33 -13.29
CA ALA A 4 0.47 7.33 -13.12
C ALA A 4 0.55 6.73 -11.70
N SER A 5 -0.21 7.25 -10.74
CA SER A 5 -0.13 6.83 -9.32
C SER A 5 -0.39 5.33 -9.11
N GLY A 6 -1.47 4.81 -9.69
CA GLY A 6 -1.81 3.38 -9.58
C GLY A 6 -0.72 2.45 -10.13
N ALA A 7 0.01 2.86 -11.17
CA ALA A 7 1.13 2.08 -11.70
C ALA A 7 2.31 2.03 -10.72
N VAL A 8 2.63 3.16 -10.07
CA VAL A 8 3.68 3.23 -9.05
C VAL A 8 3.31 2.39 -7.82
N GLU A 9 2.07 2.50 -7.34
CA GLU A 9 1.53 1.70 -6.24
C GLU A 9 1.59 0.20 -6.54
N ALA A 10 1.25 -0.20 -7.77
CA ALA A 10 1.35 -1.59 -8.22
C ALA A 10 2.80 -2.11 -8.21
N ILE A 11 3.76 -1.31 -8.69
CA ILE A 11 5.20 -1.66 -8.66
C ILE A 11 5.66 -1.86 -7.21
N PHE A 12 5.36 -0.92 -6.31
CA PHE A 12 5.74 -1.04 -4.91
C PHE A 12 5.07 -2.23 -4.22
N THR A 13 3.82 -2.54 -4.56
CA THR A 13 3.12 -3.73 -4.06
C THR A 13 3.85 -5.02 -4.45
N ALA A 14 4.27 -5.12 -5.71
CA ALA A 14 5.03 -6.27 -6.20
C ALA A 14 6.41 -6.38 -5.52
N LEU A 15 7.12 -5.27 -5.33
CA LEU A 15 8.41 -5.23 -4.62
C LEU A 15 8.27 -5.60 -3.14
N ALA A 16 7.21 -5.11 -2.46
CA ALA A 16 6.94 -5.47 -1.08
C ALA A 16 6.71 -6.98 -0.92
N LEU A 17 5.97 -7.60 -1.84
CA LEU A 17 5.81 -9.06 -1.89
C LEU A 17 7.14 -9.78 -2.16
N GLN A 18 7.93 -9.28 -3.12
CA GLN A 18 9.21 -9.88 -3.49
C GLN A 18 10.18 -9.89 -2.30
N HIS A 19 10.35 -8.75 -1.64
CA HIS A 19 11.30 -8.57 -0.54
C HIS A 19 10.76 -9.00 0.83
N GLY A 20 9.45 -9.11 1.00
CA GLY A 20 8.84 -9.41 2.30
C GLY A 20 8.91 -8.24 3.28
N THR A 21 8.93 -7.01 2.76
CA THR A 21 9.04 -5.79 3.56
C THR A 21 7.92 -4.84 3.18
N LEU A 22 7.13 -4.43 4.18
CA LEU A 22 6.11 -3.40 4.05
C LEU A 22 6.76 -2.01 4.16
N PRO A 23 6.54 -1.12 3.18
CA PRO A 23 7.11 0.22 3.21
C PRO A 23 6.48 1.07 4.33
N PRO A 24 7.22 2.03 4.91
CA PRO A 24 6.68 2.90 5.93
C PRO A 24 5.65 3.88 5.35
N THR A 25 4.67 4.24 6.17
CA THR A 25 3.84 5.42 5.95
C THR A 25 4.52 6.59 6.65
N ILE A 26 5.23 7.41 5.86
CA ILE A 26 5.94 8.59 6.39
C ILE A 26 4.96 9.59 7.01
N ASN A 27 5.43 10.38 7.97
CA ASN A 27 4.65 11.41 8.67
C ASN A 27 3.43 10.87 9.44
N TYR A 28 3.51 9.62 9.93
CA TYR A 28 2.45 8.96 10.70
C TYR A 28 2.76 8.99 12.21
N GLU A 29 3.00 10.18 12.79
CA GLU A 29 3.34 10.34 14.21
C GLU A 29 2.11 10.53 15.12
N ASN A 30 1.04 11.13 14.58
CA ASN A 30 -0.20 11.44 15.31
C ASN A 30 -1.39 10.81 14.58
N PRO A 31 -1.66 9.50 14.78
CA PRO A 31 -2.74 8.80 14.08
C PRO A 31 -4.11 9.35 14.48
N ASP A 32 -5.03 9.38 13.52
CA ASP A 32 -6.42 9.76 13.75
C ASP A 32 -7.12 8.68 14.59
N PRO A 33 -7.70 9.02 15.77
CA PRO A 33 -8.39 8.05 16.62
C PRO A 33 -9.60 7.38 15.96
N GLU A 34 -10.21 8.01 14.96
CA GLU A 34 -11.34 7.44 14.20
C GLU A 34 -10.86 6.47 13.10
N CYS A 35 -9.60 6.53 12.70
CA CYS A 35 -9.00 5.67 11.67
C CYS A 35 -8.32 4.44 12.28
N GLN A 36 -9.12 3.45 12.66
CA GLN A 36 -8.66 2.24 13.37
C GLN A 36 -8.08 1.18 12.42
N LEU A 37 -7.10 1.56 11.59
CA LEU A 37 -6.40 0.66 10.67
C LEU A 37 -5.02 0.28 11.20
N ASN A 38 -4.57 -0.93 10.88
CA ASN A 38 -3.19 -1.35 11.13
C ASN A 38 -2.26 -0.79 10.05
N VAL A 39 -1.88 0.48 10.22
CA VAL A 39 -0.93 1.19 9.35
C VAL A 39 0.50 0.85 9.79
N VAL A 40 1.40 0.62 8.83
CA VAL A 40 2.81 0.24 9.07
C VAL A 40 3.56 1.28 9.93
N GLY A 41 3.16 2.55 9.83
CA GLY A 41 3.78 3.67 10.55
C GLY A 41 5.12 4.10 9.93
N VAL A 42 5.92 4.87 10.68
CA VAL A 42 7.15 5.49 10.18
C VAL A 42 8.34 4.54 10.04
N THR A 43 8.22 3.30 10.50
CA THR A 43 9.27 2.27 10.42
C THR A 43 8.80 1.12 9.52
N PRO A 44 9.60 0.68 8.54
CA PRO A 44 9.26 -0.47 7.72
C PRO A 44 9.07 -1.73 8.56
N GLN A 45 8.21 -2.64 8.11
CA GLN A 45 7.93 -3.90 8.80
C GLN A 45 8.25 -5.09 7.91
N GLU A 46 8.96 -6.08 8.44
CA GLU A 46 9.18 -7.35 7.75
C GLU A 46 8.02 -8.30 8.03
N LEU A 47 7.42 -8.84 6.98
CA LEU A 47 6.30 -9.77 7.08
C LEU A 47 6.34 -10.77 5.91
N PRO A 48 6.07 -12.06 6.15
CA PRO A 48 5.98 -13.06 5.08
C PRO A 48 4.67 -12.90 4.29
N ILE A 49 4.58 -11.84 3.48
CA ILE A 49 3.39 -11.50 2.69
C ILE A 49 3.33 -12.43 1.47
N LYS A 50 2.18 -13.09 1.27
CA LYS A 50 1.94 -13.98 0.13
C LYS A 50 0.98 -13.38 -0.91
N THR A 51 0.13 -12.46 -0.47
CA THR A 51 -0.90 -11.83 -1.29
C THR A 51 -1.08 -10.40 -0.82
N ALA A 52 -1.26 -9.47 -1.75
CA ALA A 52 -1.48 -8.07 -1.45
C ALA A 52 -2.51 -7.47 -2.41
N MET A 53 -3.26 -6.48 -1.94
CA MET A 53 -4.20 -5.69 -2.73
C MET A 53 -3.66 -4.27 -2.89
N SER A 54 -3.64 -3.79 -4.12
CA SER A 54 -3.41 -2.37 -4.45
C SER A 54 -4.74 -1.77 -4.86
N ILE A 55 -5.19 -0.74 -4.15
CA ILE A 55 -6.42 -0.01 -4.43
C ILE A 55 -6.09 1.43 -4.78
N ASN A 56 -6.66 1.92 -5.88
CA ASN A 56 -6.46 3.28 -6.35
C ASN A 56 -7.82 3.93 -6.69
N GLN A 57 -7.98 5.19 -6.29
CA GLN A 57 -9.18 5.97 -6.55
C GLN A 57 -8.82 7.28 -7.27
N GLY A 58 -9.37 7.46 -8.46
CA GLY A 58 -9.25 8.67 -9.26
C GLY A 58 -10.33 9.70 -8.95
N ILE A 59 -10.07 10.94 -9.37
CA ILE A 59 -11.07 12.01 -9.38
C ILE A 59 -12.22 11.61 -10.33
N GLY A 60 -13.47 11.84 -9.91
CA GLY A 60 -14.65 11.45 -10.70
C GLY A 60 -15.19 10.04 -10.40
N GLY A 61 -14.68 9.39 -9.35
CA GLY A 61 -15.29 8.16 -8.80
C GLY A 61 -14.81 6.86 -9.45
N GLN A 62 -13.75 6.90 -10.26
CA GLN A 62 -13.11 5.69 -10.79
C GLN A 62 -12.33 5.00 -9.65
N CYS A 63 -12.72 3.77 -9.31
CA CYS A 63 -12.03 2.93 -8.32
C CYS A 63 -11.54 1.64 -8.98
N THR A 64 -10.27 1.32 -8.77
CA THR A 64 -9.64 0.10 -9.29
C THR A 64 -8.96 -0.65 -8.16
N ALA A 65 -9.11 -1.98 -8.14
CA ALA A 65 -8.40 -2.87 -7.23
C ALA A 65 -7.66 -3.95 -8.00
N LEU A 66 -6.39 -4.19 -7.63
CA LEU A 66 -5.53 -5.22 -8.19
C LEU A 66 -5.08 -6.16 -7.07
N ILE A 67 -5.13 -7.47 -7.31
CA ILE A 67 -4.63 -8.50 -6.39
C ILE A 67 -3.35 -9.12 -6.95
N PHE A 68 -2.30 -9.10 -6.15
CA PHE A 68 -1.00 -9.71 -6.47
C PHE A 68 -0.76 -10.90 -5.57
N LYS A 69 -0.14 -11.95 -6.11
CA LYS A 69 0.28 -13.14 -5.36
C LYS A 69 1.75 -13.42 -5.67
N LYS A 70 2.55 -13.63 -4.63
CA LYS A 70 3.93 -14.10 -4.77
C LYS A 70 3.91 -15.55 -5.28
N LEU A 71 4.66 -15.82 -6.35
CA LEU A 71 4.83 -17.18 -6.90
C LEU A 71 5.79 -18.00 -6.04
#